data_AF-A0A0S2FCH5-F1
#
_entry.id   AF-A0A0S2FCH5-F1
#
_cell.length_a   1.000
_cell.length_b   1.000
_cell.length_c   1.000
_cell.angle_alpha   90.00
_cell.angle_beta   90.00
_cell.angle_gamma   90.00
#
_symmetry.space_group_name_H-M   'P 1'
#
loop_
_entity.id
_entity.type
_entity.pdbx_description
1 polymer ?
#
loop_
_entity_poly.entity_id
_entity_poly.type
_entity_poly.pdbx_seq_one_letter_code
_entity_poly.pdbx_strand_id
1 'polypeptide(L)'
;MLAALALMPMAVQAHVDRVLHRRSDGSVVGIPQRFGPVALDLRFPENQPPLVTLRVGQHGIRLPNCIARLIKARRVEDIELSGSWYHEQSNIPYYISVDFYAPGVKHERMSSDYVNVLFSLHDARVLSIGELRPGWLWFGPSYRQLEPEQLCRKHELRSARLR
;
A
#
# COMPACT_ATOMS: atom_id res chain seq x y z
N MET A 1 10.82 24.98 -49.10
CA MET A 1 11.48 24.63 -47.82
C MET A 1 10.44 23.91 -46.96
N LEU A 2 10.59 22.60 -46.74
CA LEU A 2 9.73 21.80 -45.86
C LEU A 2 10.26 21.93 -44.43
N ALA A 3 9.50 22.55 -43.55
CA ALA A 3 9.79 22.57 -42.11
C ALA A 3 9.37 21.22 -41.52
N ALA A 4 10.34 20.38 -41.16
CA ALA A 4 10.08 19.17 -40.40
C ALA A 4 9.82 19.56 -38.93
N LEU A 5 8.58 19.42 -38.46
CA LEU A 5 8.28 19.45 -37.04
C LEU A 5 8.93 18.23 -36.37
N ALA A 6 10.00 18.46 -35.62
CA ALA A 6 10.57 17.46 -34.73
C ALA A 6 9.61 17.22 -33.55
N LEU A 7 8.81 16.16 -33.64
CA LEU A 7 8.06 15.63 -32.51
C LEU A 7 9.06 15.01 -31.52
N MET A 8 9.49 15.77 -30.51
CA MET A 8 10.27 15.19 -29.41
C MET A 8 9.34 14.28 -28.59
N PRO A 9 9.68 12.99 -28.38
CA PRO A 9 8.93 12.14 -27.48
C PRO A 9 9.10 12.69 -26.07
N MET A 10 8.04 13.28 -25.51
CA MET A 10 7.96 13.52 -24.08
C MET A 10 8.00 12.15 -23.40
N ALA A 11 9.07 11.87 -22.66
CA ALA A 11 9.11 10.72 -21.77
C ALA A 11 8.02 10.92 -20.72
N VAL A 12 6.85 10.33 -20.96
CA VAL A 12 5.83 10.18 -19.93
C VAL A 12 6.44 9.28 -18.88
N GLN A 13 6.90 9.86 -17.77
CA GLN A 13 7.27 9.12 -16.56
C GLN A 13 5.99 8.50 -16.00
N ALA A 14 5.57 7.40 -16.60
CA ALA A 14 4.54 6.54 -16.04
C ALA A 14 5.06 6.00 -14.70
N HIS A 15 4.18 5.99 -13.69
CA HIS A 15 4.51 5.44 -12.38
C HIS A 15 4.91 3.97 -12.52
N VAL A 16 6.17 3.65 -12.21
CA VAL A 16 6.65 2.27 -12.19
C VAL A 16 6.74 1.81 -10.75
N ASP A 17 5.73 1.06 -10.32
CA ASP A 17 5.78 0.30 -9.09
C ASP A 17 6.84 -0.78 -9.19
N ARG A 18 7.68 -0.88 -8.16
CA ARG A 18 8.64 -1.97 -8.01
C ARG A 18 8.08 -2.98 -7.04
N VAL A 19 8.09 -4.25 -7.43
CA VAL A 19 7.83 -5.36 -6.51
C VAL A 19 8.89 -5.36 -5.41
N LEU A 20 8.43 -5.46 -4.17
CA LEU A 20 9.27 -5.49 -2.97
C LEU A 20 9.17 -6.86 -2.32
N HIS A 21 10.21 -7.23 -1.58
CA HIS A 21 10.23 -8.48 -0.84
C HIS A 21 10.44 -8.21 0.64
N ARG A 22 9.63 -8.88 1.47
CA ARG A 22 9.78 -8.93 2.91
C ARG A 22 10.56 -10.18 3.29
N ARG A 23 11.61 -10.03 4.10
CA ARG A 23 12.36 -11.15 4.68
C ARG A 23 11.63 -11.72 5.91
N SER A 24 12.08 -12.88 6.37
CA SER A 24 11.51 -13.54 7.56
C SER A 24 11.59 -12.69 8.83
N ASP A 25 12.62 -11.85 8.97
CA ASP A 25 12.80 -10.88 10.07
C ASP A 25 11.90 -9.64 9.97
N GLY A 26 11.10 -9.52 8.91
CA GLY A 26 10.22 -8.38 8.63
C GLY A 26 10.88 -7.24 7.89
N SER A 27 12.20 -7.28 7.62
CA SER A 27 12.86 -6.25 6.79
C SER A 27 12.32 -6.27 5.36
N VAL A 28 12.14 -5.09 4.77
CA VAL A 28 11.71 -4.91 3.38
C VAL A 28 12.91 -4.44 2.56
N VAL A 29 13.23 -5.16 1.49
CA VAL A 29 14.38 -4.88 0.64
C VAL A 29 13.97 -4.20 -0.66
N GLY A 30 14.92 -3.48 -1.28
CA GLY A 30 14.72 -2.81 -2.57
C GLY A 30 14.33 -1.33 -2.47
N ILE A 31 14.08 -0.83 -1.26
CA ILE A 31 13.81 0.59 -0.99
C ILE A 31 15.14 1.35 -0.89
N PRO A 32 15.27 2.55 -1.50
CA PRO A 32 16.50 3.34 -1.45
C PRO A 32 16.91 3.71 -0.02
N GLN A 33 18.22 3.66 0.24
CA GLN A 33 18.81 3.94 1.55
C GLN A 33 18.45 5.32 2.13
N ARG A 34 18.14 6.32 1.28
CA ARG A 34 17.73 7.67 1.70
C ARG A 34 16.50 7.70 2.61
N PHE A 35 15.65 6.67 2.58
CA PHE A 35 14.48 6.55 3.46
C PHE A 35 14.80 5.83 4.79
N GLY A 36 16.02 5.32 4.94
CA GLY A 36 16.41 4.48 6.07
C GLY A 36 15.92 3.03 5.94
N PRO A 37 16.13 2.20 6.99
CA PRO A 37 15.64 0.83 7.02
C PRO A 37 14.11 0.79 7.00
N VAL A 38 13.55 -0.17 6.26
CA VAL A 38 12.10 -0.40 6.22
C VAL A 38 11.78 -1.79 6.75
N ALA A 39 10.78 -1.87 7.61
CA ALA A 39 10.31 -3.14 8.16
C ALA A 39 8.78 -3.18 8.23
N LEU A 40 8.21 -4.31 7.87
CA LEU A 40 6.79 -4.62 7.97
C LEU A 40 6.61 -5.81 8.91
N ASP A 41 6.07 -5.57 10.10
CA ASP A 41 5.65 -6.62 11.03
C ASP A 41 4.18 -6.97 10.79
N LEU A 42 3.91 -8.27 10.67
CA LEU A 42 2.60 -8.83 10.39
C LEU A 42 2.32 -9.94 11.39
N ARG A 43 1.22 -9.81 12.14
CA ARG A 43 0.72 -10.88 13.00
C ARG A 43 -0.76 -11.12 12.69
N PHE A 44 -1.13 -12.39 12.61
CA PHE A 44 -2.49 -12.81 12.27
C PHE A 44 -3.10 -13.55 13.47
N PRO A 45 -3.53 -12.82 14.52
CA PRO A 45 -4.21 -13.44 15.65
C PRO A 45 -5.52 -14.09 15.20
N GLU A 46 -5.86 -15.21 15.82
CA GLU A 46 -7.12 -15.91 15.55
C GLU A 46 -8.31 -15.03 15.95
N ASN A 47 -9.36 -15.03 15.12
CA ASN A 47 -10.62 -14.30 15.34
C ASN A 47 -10.47 -12.79 15.58
N GLN A 48 -9.35 -12.19 15.16
CA GLN A 48 -9.07 -10.77 15.27
C GLN A 48 -8.56 -10.21 13.93
N PRO A 49 -8.65 -8.89 13.70
CA PRO A 49 -7.97 -8.23 12.59
C PRO A 49 -6.44 -8.43 12.67
N PRO A 50 -5.72 -8.45 11.53
CA PRO A 50 -4.27 -8.54 11.54
C PRO A 50 -3.64 -7.32 12.20
N LEU A 51 -2.54 -7.56 12.92
CA LEU A 51 -1.70 -6.50 13.46
C LEU A 51 -0.64 -6.18 12.40
N VAL A 52 -0.78 -5.01 11.80
CA VAL A 52 0.14 -4.50 10.78
C VAL A 52 0.93 -3.36 11.38
N THR A 53 2.26 -3.45 11.37
CA THR A 53 3.15 -2.36 11.80
C THR A 53 4.19 -2.10 10.73
N LEU A 54 4.20 -0.88 10.19
CA LEU A 54 5.22 -0.41 9.26
C LEU A 54 6.20 0.50 9.99
N ARG A 55 7.50 0.33 9.73
CA ARG A 55 8.56 1.25 10.11
C ARG A 55 9.34 1.68 8.88
N VAL A 56 9.63 2.97 8.78
CA VAL A 56 10.45 3.60 7.74
C VAL A 56 11.41 4.56 8.42
N GLY A 57 12.70 4.22 8.46
CA GLY A 57 13.69 4.97 9.21
C GLY A 57 13.32 5.06 10.70
N GLN A 58 13.17 6.28 11.19
CA GLN A 58 12.75 6.57 12.58
C GLN A 58 11.23 6.70 12.73
N HIS A 59 10.48 6.58 11.65
CA HIS A 59 9.03 6.71 11.67
C HIS A 59 8.38 5.34 11.72
N GLY A 60 7.27 5.22 12.46
CA GLY A 60 6.49 4.00 12.44
C GLY A 60 5.00 4.26 12.60
N ILE A 61 4.21 3.29 12.16
CA ILE A 61 2.78 3.25 12.37
C ILE A 61 2.36 1.82 12.69
N ARG A 62 1.48 1.67 13.69
CA ARG A 62 0.63 0.50 13.82
C ARG A 62 -0.70 0.81 13.15
N LEU A 63 -1.12 -0.01 12.20
CA LEU A 63 -2.36 0.23 11.47
C LEU A 63 -3.54 0.27 12.47
N PRO A 64 -4.33 1.36 12.49
CA PRO A 64 -5.50 1.46 13.36
C PRO A 64 -6.52 0.34 13.11
N ASN A 65 -7.23 -0.06 14.16
CA ASN A 65 -8.28 -1.09 14.07
C ASN A 65 -9.39 -0.74 13.05
N CYS A 66 -9.73 0.55 12.90
CA CYS A 66 -10.69 1.02 11.91
C CYS A 66 -10.30 0.68 10.46
N ILE A 67 -9.01 0.58 10.14
CA ILE A 67 -8.51 0.13 8.83
C ILE A 67 -8.27 -1.38 8.85
N ALA A 68 -7.60 -1.90 9.88
CA ALA A 68 -7.22 -3.32 9.95
C ALA A 68 -8.43 -4.27 9.85
N ARG A 69 -9.62 -3.86 10.31
CA ARG A 69 -10.86 -4.64 10.20
C ARG A 69 -11.32 -4.89 8.76
N LEU A 70 -10.85 -4.12 7.79
CA LEU A 70 -11.14 -4.37 6.38
C LEU A 70 -10.34 -5.57 5.84
N ILE A 71 -9.21 -5.89 6.46
CA ILE A 71 -8.27 -6.87 5.96
C ILE A 71 -8.74 -8.30 6.27
N LYS A 72 -8.87 -9.10 5.21
CA LYS A 72 -9.27 -10.52 5.30
C LYS A 72 -8.10 -11.50 5.29
N ALA A 73 -6.91 -11.08 4.83
CA ALA A 73 -5.69 -11.89 4.80
C ALA A 73 -5.42 -12.55 6.16
N ARG A 74 -4.98 -13.82 6.13
CA ARG A 74 -4.76 -14.62 7.36
C ARG A 74 -3.33 -15.13 7.52
N ARG A 75 -2.49 -14.91 6.52
CA ARG A 75 -1.10 -15.36 6.50
C ARG A 75 -0.27 -14.46 5.60
N VAL A 76 1.06 -14.59 5.70
CA VAL A 76 2.00 -13.74 4.96
C VAL A 76 1.93 -13.98 3.46
N GLU A 77 1.54 -15.18 3.04
CA GLU A 77 1.41 -15.57 1.63
C GLU A 77 0.27 -14.85 0.93
N ASP A 78 -0.70 -14.29 1.66
CA ASP A 78 -1.81 -13.53 1.09
C ASP A 78 -1.44 -12.04 0.88
N ILE A 79 -0.15 -11.67 0.98
CA ILE A 79 0.34 -10.29 0.98
C ILE A 79 1.28 -10.03 -0.20
N GLU A 80 1.07 -8.90 -0.88
CA GLU A 80 2.03 -8.38 -1.85
C GLU A 80 2.50 -6.99 -1.48
N LEU A 81 3.77 -6.71 -1.82
CA LEU A 81 4.40 -5.42 -1.57
C LEU A 81 4.86 -4.82 -2.90
N SER A 82 4.49 -3.57 -3.13
CA SER A 82 5.10 -2.74 -4.15
C SER A 82 5.46 -1.37 -3.59
N GLY A 83 6.21 -0.58 -4.34
CA GLY A 83 6.44 0.81 -3.98
C GLY A 83 6.94 1.63 -5.14
N SER A 84 6.80 2.94 -5.01
CA SER A 84 7.17 3.89 -6.06
C SER A 84 7.85 5.12 -5.49
N TRP A 85 8.98 5.47 -6.10
CA TRP A 85 9.85 6.57 -5.65
C TRP A 85 10.70 7.19 -6.78
N TYR A 86 10.27 6.99 -8.03
CA TYR A 86 10.91 7.50 -9.25
C TYR A 86 9.95 8.38 -10.06
N HIS A 87 9.17 9.19 -9.35
CA HIS A 87 8.24 10.16 -9.93
C HIS A 87 8.36 11.52 -9.23
N GLU A 88 7.78 12.55 -9.81
CA GLU A 88 7.62 13.82 -9.11
C GLU A 88 6.57 13.69 -8.00
N GLN A 89 6.89 14.17 -6.81
CA GLN A 89 6.00 14.07 -5.65
C GLN A 89 4.81 15.04 -5.68
N SER A 90 4.74 15.90 -6.71
CA SER A 90 3.71 16.93 -6.88
C SER A 90 2.29 16.35 -6.90
N ASN A 91 2.12 15.11 -7.36
CA ASN A 91 0.81 14.45 -7.45
C ASN A 91 0.62 13.30 -6.46
N ILE A 92 1.66 12.51 -6.18
CA ILE A 92 1.60 11.36 -5.26
C ILE A 92 2.92 11.28 -4.47
N PRO A 93 2.89 11.24 -3.12
CA PRO A 93 4.10 11.05 -2.34
C PRO A 93 4.84 9.75 -2.69
N TYR A 94 6.11 9.63 -2.30
CA TYR A 94 6.78 8.33 -2.34
C TYR A 94 6.13 7.36 -1.37
N TYR A 95 5.85 6.14 -1.84
CA TYR A 95 5.05 5.19 -1.08
C TYR A 95 5.58 3.75 -1.12
N ILE A 96 5.19 3.01 -0.08
CA ILE A 96 5.08 1.55 -0.08
C ILE A 96 3.59 1.20 -0.07
N SER A 97 3.22 0.25 -0.92
CA SER A 97 1.88 -0.29 -1.07
C SER A 97 1.88 -1.71 -0.51
N VAL A 98 0.88 -2.01 0.31
CA VAL A 98 0.68 -3.35 0.88
C VAL A 98 -0.70 -3.82 0.47
N ASP A 99 -0.73 -4.86 -0.36
CA ASP A 99 -1.96 -5.54 -0.75
C ASP A 99 -2.20 -6.74 0.16
N PHE A 100 -3.40 -6.83 0.67
CA PHE A 100 -3.88 -7.91 1.51
C PHE A 100 -5.02 -8.61 0.78
N TYR A 101 -4.71 -9.74 0.15
CA TYR A 101 -5.69 -10.56 -0.55
C TYR A 101 -6.52 -11.39 0.44
N ALA A 102 -7.78 -11.64 0.11
CA ALA A 102 -8.57 -12.61 0.85
C ALA A 102 -7.97 -14.03 0.70
N PRO A 103 -8.08 -14.89 1.73
CA PRO A 103 -7.53 -16.24 1.67
C PRO A 103 -8.06 -17.04 0.49
N GLY A 104 -7.16 -17.73 -0.21
CA GLY A 104 -7.51 -18.64 -1.31
C GLY A 104 -7.77 -17.97 -2.66
N VAL A 105 -7.59 -16.66 -2.77
CA VAL A 105 -7.67 -15.93 -4.04
C VAL A 105 -6.29 -15.88 -4.70
N LYS A 106 -6.23 -15.92 -6.04
CA LYS A 106 -4.99 -15.66 -6.79
C LYS A 106 -4.60 -14.19 -6.61
N HIS A 107 -3.32 -13.86 -6.66
CA HIS A 107 -2.88 -12.46 -6.59
C HIS A 107 -3.10 -11.72 -7.91
N GLU A 108 -4.37 -11.48 -8.23
CA GLU A 108 -4.79 -10.75 -9.41
C GLU A 108 -5.59 -9.51 -8.97
N ARG A 109 -4.91 -8.35 -8.92
CA ARG A 109 -5.44 -7.06 -8.46
C ARG A 109 -6.76 -6.61 -9.12
N MET A 110 -7.19 -7.19 -10.23
CA MET A 110 -8.40 -6.79 -10.96
C MET A 110 -9.62 -7.70 -10.73
N SER A 111 -9.43 -8.87 -10.11
CA SER A 111 -10.47 -9.90 -9.96
C SER A 111 -10.62 -10.40 -8.53
N SER A 112 -9.73 -9.97 -7.64
CA SER A 112 -9.57 -10.55 -6.31
C SER A 112 -10.14 -9.65 -5.22
N ASP A 113 -10.72 -10.25 -4.18
CA ASP A 113 -11.06 -9.52 -2.96
C ASP A 113 -9.76 -9.10 -2.27
N TYR A 114 -9.45 -7.79 -2.25
CA TYR A 114 -8.25 -7.30 -1.58
C TYR A 114 -8.46 -5.92 -0.96
N VAL A 115 -7.67 -5.68 0.08
CA VAL A 115 -7.46 -4.36 0.67
C VAL A 115 -6.04 -3.92 0.36
N ASN A 116 -5.91 -2.69 -0.11
CA ASN A 116 -4.64 -2.04 -0.37
C ASN A 116 -4.45 -0.92 0.62
N VAL A 117 -3.26 -0.82 1.22
CA VAL A 117 -2.90 0.29 2.09
C VAL A 117 -1.63 0.93 1.57
N LEU A 118 -1.71 2.21 1.21
CA LEU A 118 -0.55 3.01 0.83
C LEU A 118 0.01 3.71 2.06
N PHE A 119 1.31 3.60 2.24
CA PHE A 119 2.05 4.29 3.29
C PHE A 119 3.11 5.19 2.69
N SER A 120 3.29 6.37 3.27
CA SER A 120 4.37 7.29 2.93
C SER A 120 5.73 6.73 3.30
N LEU A 121 6.68 6.79 2.37
CA LEU A 121 8.10 6.48 2.64
C LEU A 121 8.83 7.58 3.41
N HIS A 122 8.21 8.75 3.63
CA HIS A 122 8.83 9.83 4.41
C HIS A 122 8.54 9.71 5.91
N ASP A 123 7.31 9.36 6.26
CA ASP A 123 6.81 9.46 7.63
C ASP A 123 5.90 8.30 8.06
N ALA A 124 5.87 7.21 7.28
CA ALA A 124 5.10 6.00 7.52
C ALA A 124 3.57 6.20 7.67
N ARG A 125 3.02 7.40 7.41
CA ARG A 125 1.57 7.65 7.51
C ARG A 125 0.81 6.86 6.44
N VAL A 126 -0.41 6.45 6.75
CA VAL A 126 -1.35 5.96 5.74
C VAL A 126 -1.73 7.13 4.83
N LEU A 127 -1.60 6.94 3.51
CA LEU A 127 -1.97 7.90 2.49
C LEU A 127 -3.38 7.61 1.96
N SER A 128 -3.66 6.34 1.66
CA SER A 128 -4.97 5.91 1.16
C SER A 128 -5.20 4.43 1.44
N ILE A 129 -6.48 4.03 1.35
CA ILE A 129 -6.94 2.67 1.46
C ILE A 129 -7.74 2.33 0.20
N GLY A 130 -7.30 1.35 -0.58
CA GLY A 130 -8.07 0.76 -1.66
C GLY A 130 -8.83 -0.48 -1.18
N GLU A 131 -10.07 -0.66 -1.60
CA GLU A 131 -10.85 -1.87 -1.35
C GLU A 131 -11.47 -2.32 -2.66
N LEU A 132 -11.06 -3.49 -3.16
CA LEU A 132 -11.73 -4.17 -4.26
C LEU A 132 -12.60 -5.28 -3.69
N ARG A 133 -13.91 -5.17 -3.91
CA ARG A 133 -14.85 -6.26 -3.60
C ARG A 133 -15.24 -6.97 -4.88
N PRO A 134 -15.24 -8.32 -4.90
CA PRO A 134 -15.74 -9.06 -6.04
C PRO A 134 -17.21 -8.71 -6.26
N GLY A 135 -17.57 -8.62 -7.54
CA GLY A 135 -18.93 -8.35 -7.95
C GLY A 135 -19.86 -9.54 -7.65
N TRP A 136 -21.17 -9.31 -7.69
CA TRP A 136 -22.16 -10.38 -7.64
C TRP A 136 -22.95 -10.40 -8.95
N LEU A 137 -22.92 -11.55 -9.64
CA LEU A 137 -23.69 -11.85 -10.86
C LEU A 137 -23.52 -10.77 -11.92
N TRP A 138 -24.46 -9.83 -12.00
CA TRP A 138 -24.54 -8.77 -13.00
C TRP A 138 -23.76 -7.51 -12.64
N PHE A 139 -23.35 -7.37 -11.38
CA PHE A 139 -22.51 -6.25 -10.95
C PHE A 139 -21.05 -6.69 -11.03
N GLY A 140 -20.25 -5.96 -11.79
CA GLY A 140 -18.80 -6.15 -11.83
C GLY A 140 -18.15 -5.87 -10.47
N PRO A 141 -16.82 -6.08 -10.36
CA PRO A 141 -16.11 -5.76 -9.14
C PRO A 141 -16.26 -4.27 -8.80
N SER A 142 -16.36 -3.97 -7.51
CA SER A 142 -16.46 -2.59 -7.04
C SER A 142 -15.14 -2.18 -6.38
N TYR A 143 -14.55 -1.11 -6.88
CA TYR A 143 -13.36 -0.51 -6.29
C TYR A 143 -13.74 0.76 -5.53
N ARG A 144 -13.22 0.90 -4.31
CA ARG A 144 -13.36 2.09 -3.48
C ARG A 144 -11.99 2.55 -3.03
N GLN A 145 -11.69 3.81 -3.27
CA GLN A 145 -10.54 4.47 -2.66
C GLN A 145 -11.04 5.34 -1.51
N LEU A 146 -10.43 5.17 -0.34
CA LEU A 146 -10.81 5.80 0.91
C LEU A 146 -9.62 6.53 1.51
N GLU A 147 -9.89 7.74 1.99
CA GLU A 147 -8.96 8.49 2.84
C GLU A 147 -9.01 7.94 4.27
N PRO A 148 -7.89 7.93 5.02
CA PRO A 148 -7.86 7.43 6.39
C PRO A 148 -8.92 8.07 7.31
N GLU A 149 -9.21 9.36 7.12
CA GLU A 149 -10.18 10.14 7.89
C GLU A 149 -11.63 9.73 7.62
N GLN A 150 -11.92 9.04 6.51
CA GLN A 150 -13.24 8.47 6.25
C GLN A 150 -13.49 7.20 7.07
N LEU A 151 -12.44 6.52 7.53
CA LEU A 151 -12.50 5.29 8.31
C LEU A 151 -12.26 5.52 9.80
N CYS A 152 -11.37 6.44 10.14
CA CYS A 152 -10.82 6.60 11.47
C CYS A 152 -10.99 8.01 12.01
N ARG A 153 -11.22 8.13 13.32
CA ARG A 153 -11.19 9.44 14.00
C ARG A 153 -9.74 9.94 14.05
N LYS A 154 -9.56 11.26 14.03
CA LYS A 154 -8.22 11.90 14.08
C LYS A 154 -7.35 11.42 15.25
N HIS A 155 -7.92 11.12 16.41
CA HIS A 155 -7.15 10.62 17.56
C HIS A 155 -6.67 9.17 17.37
N GLU A 156 -7.43 8.33 16.65
CA GLU A 156 -7.02 6.96 16.30
C GLU A 156 -5.81 7.01 15.35
N LEU A 157 -5.86 7.86 14.33
CA LEU A 157 -4.74 8.07 13.40
C LEU A 157 -3.48 8.61 14.08
N ARG A 158 -3.62 9.51 15.06
CA ARG A 158 -2.49 10.06 15.82
C ARG A 158 -1.87 9.05 16.78
N SER A 159 -2.70 8.31 17.52
CA SER A 159 -2.24 7.30 18.48
C SER A 159 -1.60 6.07 17.81
N ALA A 160 -1.90 5.86 16.53
CA ALA A 160 -1.29 4.82 15.70
C ALA A 160 0.21 5.03 15.43
N ARG A 161 0.69 6.28 15.48
CA ARG A 161 2.09 6.61 15.20
C ARG A 161 2.99 6.10 16.31
N LEU A 162 4.06 5.43 15.91
CA LEU A 162 5.13 4.99 16.78
C LEU A 162 6.23 6.06 16.78
N ARG A 163 6.79 6.31 17.97
CA ARG A 163 7.98 7.14 18.14
C ARG A 163 9.24 6.33 17.84
#